data_AF-A0A2G9PSH6-F1
#
_entry.id   AF-A0A2G9PSH6-F1
#
_cell.length_a   1.000
_cell.length_b   1.000
_cell.length_c   1.000
_cell.angle_alpha   90.00
_cell.angle_beta   90.00
_cell.angle_gamma   90.00
#
_symmetry.space_group_name_H-M   'P 1'
#
loop_
_entity.id
_entity.type
_entity.pdbx_description
1 polymer ?
#
loop_
_entity_poly.entity_id
_entity_poly.type
_entity_poly.pdbx_seq_one_letter_code
_entity_poly.pdbx_strand_id
1 'polypeptide(L)'
;MAGNIGKAIACFRALGFAPDMDSFQDRLMAQKIVFLLELKGVKMDFGYGMYVHGPYSRFLAGELYANRQETKTLKTGEKLTAQEADAVSEMKAVFSLDPAILEIASTYAFYAYKERLPAWEAHRRTRELKGSLPSAKITLGINRAKEFLFVPTERELREMREEFAPWQSASSIKGADNG
;
A
#
# COMPACT_ATOMS: atom_id res chain seq x y z
N MET A 1 20.05 -4.16 11.62
CA MET A 1 19.59 -3.14 10.65
C MET A 1 18.91 -2.05 11.46
N ALA A 2 19.25 -0.79 11.22
CA ALA A 2 18.60 0.34 11.88
C ALA A 2 17.58 0.92 10.90
N GLY A 3 16.31 0.88 11.26
CA GLY A 3 15.24 1.46 10.45
C GLY A 3 15.22 2.99 10.53
N ASN A 4 14.78 3.66 9.47
CA ASN A 4 14.78 5.11 9.37
C ASN A 4 13.45 5.71 9.84
N ILE A 5 13.32 5.97 11.14
CA ILE A 5 12.13 6.58 11.74
C ILE A 5 11.88 8.00 11.23
N GLY A 6 12.95 8.77 10.97
CA GLY A 6 12.82 10.10 10.41
C GLY A 6 12.14 10.10 9.04
N LYS A 7 12.45 9.11 8.19
CA LYS A 7 11.82 8.93 6.87
C LYS A 7 10.35 8.51 6.99
N ALA A 8 10.02 7.63 7.94
CA ALA A 8 8.63 7.27 8.22
C ALA A 8 7.80 8.50 8.64
N ILE A 9 8.33 9.32 9.56
CA ILE A 9 7.69 10.58 9.98
C ILE A 9 7.56 11.56 8.80
N ALA A 10 8.54 11.62 7.90
CA ALA A 10 8.46 12.45 6.70
C ALA A 10 7.35 11.99 5.74
N CYS A 11 7.13 10.67 5.61
CA CYS A 11 6.02 10.11 4.85
C CYS A 11 4.67 10.44 5.49
N PHE A 12 4.53 10.27 6.81
CA PHE A 12 3.33 10.64 7.56
C PHE A 12 2.99 12.13 7.39
N ARG A 13 4.01 13.00 7.43
CA ARG A 13 3.88 14.43 7.18
C ARG A 13 3.32 14.73 5.80
N ALA A 14 3.85 14.09 4.76
CA ALA A 14 3.37 14.26 3.40
C ALA A 14 1.95 13.68 3.18
N LEU A 15 1.57 12.62 3.90
CA LEU A 15 0.20 12.10 3.91
C LEU A 15 -0.79 13.05 4.61
N GLY A 16 -0.32 13.86 5.55
CA GLY A 16 -1.18 14.57 6.49
C GLY A 16 -1.77 13.65 7.55
N PHE A 17 -1.09 12.53 7.85
CA PHE A 17 -1.49 11.57 8.87
C PHE A 17 -0.58 11.77 10.09
N ALA A 18 -1.12 12.22 11.22
CA ALA A 18 -0.37 12.38 12.48
C ALA A 18 -0.79 11.26 13.45
N PRO A 19 -0.11 10.10 13.45
CA PRO A 19 -0.55 8.97 14.25
C PRO A 19 -0.49 9.27 15.74
N ASP A 20 -1.60 9.00 16.45
CA ASP A 20 -1.62 8.97 17.90
C ASP A 20 -1.17 7.60 18.40
N MET A 21 -0.04 7.55 19.10
CA MET A 21 0.51 6.29 19.63
C MET A 21 -0.34 5.68 20.74
N ASP A 22 -1.29 6.42 21.31
CA ASP A 22 -2.28 5.87 22.25
C ASP A 22 -3.48 5.21 21.52
N SER A 23 -3.73 5.59 20.26
CA SER A 23 -4.78 5.00 19.40
C SER A 23 -4.33 3.65 18.81
N PHE A 24 -5.06 2.57 19.14
CA PHE A 24 -4.78 1.25 18.57
C PHE A 24 -4.88 1.22 17.05
N GLN A 25 -5.86 1.94 16.49
CA GLN A 25 -6.08 1.98 15.04
C GLN A 25 -4.93 2.72 14.34
N ASP A 26 -4.50 3.86 14.88
CA ASP A 26 -3.42 4.66 14.29
C ASP A 26 -2.09 3.88 14.29
N ARG A 27 -1.82 3.13 15.36
CA ARG A 27 -0.66 2.22 15.42
C ARG A 27 -0.69 1.19 14.30
N LEU A 28 -1.84 0.59 14.05
CA LEU A 28 -1.99 -0.37 12.95
C LEU A 28 -1.84 0.31 11.58
N MET A 29 -2.45 1.47 11.39
CA MET A 29 -2.34 2.23 10.14
C MET A 29 -0.90 2.62 9.85
N ALA A 30 -0.17 3.15 10.83
CA ALA A 30 1.24 3.50 10.71
C ALA A 30 2.08 2.30 10.23
N GLN A 31 1.84 1.12 10.78
CA GLN A 31 2.50 -0.12 10.35
C GLN A 31 2.20 -0.46 8.88
N LYS A 32 0.95 -0.30 8.43
CA LYS A 32 0.57 -0.67 7.05
C LYS A 32 1.07 0.34 6.03
N ILE A 33 1.03 1.63 6.38
CA ILE A 33 1.53 2.73 5.56
C ILE A 33 3.03 2.55 5.31
N VAL A 34 3.83 2.39 6.38
CA VAL A 34 5.28 2.24 6.23
C VAL A 34 5.62 0.98 5.43
N PHE A 35 4.93 -0.14 5.70
CA PHE A 35 5.12 -1.38 4.95
C PHE A 35 4.85 -1.25 3.45
N LEU A 36 3.72 -0.65 3.08
CA LEU A 36 3.35 -0.48 1.68
C LEU A 36 4.30 0.48 0.96
N LEU A 37 4.74 1.57 1.61
CA LEU A 37 5.73 2.49 1.06
C LEU A 37 7.11 1.82 0.87
N GLU A 38 7.53 0.95 1.79
CA GLU A 38 8.75 0.15 1.59
C GLU A 38 8.66 -0.73 0.35
N LEU A 39 7.52 -1.41 0.15
CA LEU A 39 7.30 -2.21 -1.06
C LEU A 39 7.27 -1.37 -2.34
N LYS A 40 6.83 -0.10 -2.25
CA LYS A 40 6.86 0.87 -3.35
C LYS A 40 8.26 1.47 -3.59
N GLY A 41 9.24 1.15 -2.74
CA GLY A 41 10.64 1.53 -2.92
C GLY A 41 11.15 2.62 -1.98
N VAL A 42 10.36 3.09 -1.01
CA VAL A 42 10.83 4.05 0.01
C VAL A 42 11.67 3.30 1.05
N LYS A 43 12.97 3.58 1.11
CA LYS A 43 13.91 2.83 1.96
C LYS A 43 13.78 3.24 3.43
N MET A 44 13.17 2.36 4.24
CA MET A 44 12.98 2.57 5.69
C MET A 44 13.47 1.38 6.55
N ASP A 45 13.63 0.19 5.98
CA ASP A 45 14.31 -0.99 6.55
C ASP A 45 13.78 -1.51 7.90
N PHE A 46 12.47 -1.43 8.15
CA PHE A 46 11.89 -1.83 9.45
C PHE A 46 11.68 -3.34 9.66
N GLY A 47 11.66 -4.14 8.59
CA GLY A 47 11.48 -5.59 8.66
C GLY A 47 10.11 -6.04 9.20
N TYR A 48 9.39 -6.90 8.47
CA TYR A 48 7.99 -7.22 8.78
C TYR A 48 7.74 -8.73 8.85
N GLY A 49 6.87 -9.14 9.77
CA GLY A 49 6.24 -10.46 9.81
C GLY A 49 4.71 -10.35 9.72
N MET A 50 4.03 -11.47 9.48
CA MET A 50 2.56 -11.53 9.43
C MET A 50 1.96 -11.73 10.83
N TYR A 51 0.92 -10.97 11.15
CA TYR A 51 0.14 -11.05 12.39
C TYR A 51 -1.37 -11.01 12.08
N VAL A 52 -2.22 -11.16 13.11
CA VAL A 52 -3.69 -11.14 12.98
C VAL A 52 -4.18 -9.92 12.20
N HIS A 53 -3.64 -8.73 12.50
CA HIS A 53 -3.98 -7.48 11.81
C HIS A 53 -3.15 -7.21 10.56
N GLY A 54 -2.52 -8.23 9.95
CA GLY A 54 -1.66 -8.08 8.77
C GLY A 54 -0.18 -7.84 9.11
N PRO A 55 0.62 -7.32 8.18
CA PRO A 55 2.08 -7.17 8.36
C PRO A 55 2.43 -6.19 9.48
N TYR A 56 3.37 -6.57 10.34
CA TYR A 56 3.75 -5.79 11.51
C TYR A 56 5.26 -5.90 11.77
N SER A 57 5.87 -4.78 12.09
CA SER A 57 7.24 -4.66 12.54
C SER A 57 7.26 -4.28 14.02
N ARG A 58 7.77 -5.19 14.86
CA ARG A 58 8.03 -4.89 16.28
C ARG A 58 9.06 -3.77 16.44
N PHE A 59 10.02 -3.71 15.52
CA PHE A 59 11.06 -2.69 15.53
C PHE A 59 10.50 -1.31 15.19
N LEU A 60 9.67 -1.19 14.13
CA LEU A 60 8.94 0.06 13.83
C LEU A 60 8.06 0.48 15.00
N ALA A 61 7.36 -0.46 15.64
CA ALA A 61 6.51 -0.13 16.79
C ALA A 61 7.34 0.50 17.92
N GLY A 62 8.50 -0.10 18.25
CA GLY A 62 9.44 0.45 19.23
C GLY A 62 9.89 1.86 18.87
N GLU A 63 10.29 2.08 17.62
CA GLU A 63 10.74 3.38 17.13
C GLU A 63 9.63 4.45 17.17
N LEU A 64 8.39 4.11 16.80
CA LEU A 64 7.25 5.03 16.87
C LEU A 64 6.93 5.43 18.32
N TYR A 65 7.04 4.50 19.28
CA TYR A 65 6.83 4.81 20.69
C TYR A 65 7.99 5.64 21.29
N ALA A 66 9.23 5.29 20.96
CA ALA A 66 10.42 6.03 21.41
C ALA A 66 10.40 7.49 20.89
N ASN A 67 9.88 7.70 19.68
CA ASN A 67 9.77 9.01 19.02
C ASN A 67 8.31 9.51 18.99
N ARG A 68 7.52 9.23 20.03
CA ARG A 68 6.08 9.54 20.08
C ARG A 68 5.77 11.02 19.83
N GLN A 69 6.61 11.92 20.34
CA GLN A 69 6.36 13.36 20.24
C GLN A 69 6.65 13.89 18.84
N GLU A 70 7.76 13.44 18.24
CA GLU A 70 8.17 13.71 16.88
C GLU A 70 7.15 13.16 15.89
N THR A 71 6.67 11.93 16.14
CA THR A 71 5.64 11.26 15.35
C THR A 71 4.32 12.03 15.40
N LYS A 72 3.85 12.40 16.60
CA LYS A 72 2.60 13.17 16.80
C LYS A 72 2.68 14.57 16.18
N THR A 73 3.84 15.22 16.25
CA THR A 73 4.05 16.57 15.71
C THR A 73 4.56 16.60 14.28
N LEU A 74 4.80 15.43 13.68
CA LEU A 74 5.33 15.27 12.32
C LEU A 74 6.68 15.99 12.10
N LYS A 75 7.48 16.09 13.16
CA LYS A 75 8.76 16.80 13.16
C LYS A 75 9.90 15.83 12.88
N THR A 76 10.62 16.09 11.81
CA THR A 76 11.81 15.34 11.39
C THR A 76 12.65 16.20 10.44
N GLY A 77 13.97 16.06 10.51
CA GLY A 77 14.91 16.68 9.57
C GLY A 77 14.98 15.97 8.20
N GLU A 78 14.43 14.76 8.12
CA GLU A 78 14.37 14.00 6.88
C GLU A 78 13.49 14.67 5.83
N LYS A 79 13.94 14.60 4.58
CA LYS A 79 13.22 15.08 3.40
C LYS A 79 12.94 13.91 2.46
N LEU A 80 11.77 13.95 1.83
CA LEU A 80 11.43 13.02 0.77
C LEU A 80 12.11 13.47 -0.52
N THR A 81 12.64 12.52 -1.27
CA THR A 81 12.98 12.76 -2.69
C THR A 81 11.70 12.96 -3.50
N ALA A 82 11.81 13.45 -4.74
CA ALA A 82 10.64 13.58 -5.62
C ALA A 82 9.92 12.23 -5.81
N GLN A 83 10.67 11.15 -6.06
CA GLN A 83 10.11 9.82 -6.23
C GLN A 83 9.41 9.29 -4.96
N GLU A 84 9.98 9.54 -3.77
CA GLU A 84 9.34 9.15 -2.51
C GLU A 84 8.06 9.98 -2.25
N ALA A 85 8.08 11.28 -2.59
CA ALA A 85 6.91 12.13 -2.48
C ALA A 85 5.78 11.70 -3.43
N ASP A 86 6.12 11.28 -4.66
CA ASP A 86 5.16 10.73 -5.62
C ASP A 86 4.54 9.44 -5.10
N ALA A 87 5.35 8.52 -4.55
CA ALA A 87 4.85 7.30 -3.93
C ALA A 87 3.89 7.58 -2.76
N VAL A 88 4.17 8.59 -1.94
CA VAL A 88 3.31 9.01 -0.84
C VAL A 88 2.01 9.64 -1.34
N SER A 89 2.08 10.47 -2.39
CA SER A 89 0.91 11.08 -3.04
C SER A 89 -0.02 10.00 -3.63
N GLU A 90 0.55 9.03 -4.35
CA GLU A 90 -0.17 7.90 -4.92
C GLU A 90 -0.83 7.06 -3.81
N MET A 91 -0.09 6.76 -2.73
CA MET A 91 -0.65 6.05 -1.57
C MET A 91 -1.91 6.76 -1.03
N LYS A 92 -1.83 8.09 -0.87
CA LYS A 92 -2.96 8.87 -0.38
C LYS A 92 -4.18 8.73 -1.30
N ALA A 93 -3.97 8.82 -2.60
CA ALA A 93 -5.03 8.70 -3.60
C ALA A 93 -5.66 7.29 -3.63
N VAL A 94 -4.81 6.25 -3.63
CA VAL A 94 -5.25 4.86 -3.79
C VAL A 94 -5.98 4.35 -2.54
N PHE A 95 -5.48 4.65 -1.34
CA PHE A 95 -6.01 4.06 -0.11
C PHE A 95 -6.98 4.97 0.65
N SER A 96 -6.99 6.28 0.40
CA SER A 96 -7.79 7.27 1.15
C SER A 96 -7.62 7.18 2.69
N LEU A 97 -6.53 6.55 3.14
CA LEU A 97 -6.26 6.19 4.54
C LEU A 97 -7.41 5.40 5.23
N ASP A 98 -8.23 4.63 4.49
CA ASP A 98 -9.22 3.74 5.11
C ASP A 98 -8.51 2.60 5.86
N PRO A 99 -8.73 2.45 7.19
CA PRO A 99 -8.01 1.46 8.00
C PRO A 99 -8.22 0.00 7.54
N ALA A 100 -9.45 -0.35 7.14
CA ALA A 100 -9.77 -1.70 6.73
C ALA A 100 -9.15 -2.01 5.36
N ILE A 101 -9.18 -1.05 4.43
CA ILE A 101 -8.54 -1.19 3.13
C ILE A 101 -7.02 -1.30 3.28
N LEU A 102 -6.40 -0.48 4.13
CA LEU A 102 -4.96 -0.58 4.43
C LEU A 102 -4.59 -1.95 5.02
N GLU A 103 -5.37 -2.46 5.98
CA GLU A 103 -5.15 -3.78 6.58
C GLU A 103 -5.24 -4.90 5.55
N ILE A 104 -6.27 -4.91 4.71
CA ILE A 104 -6.47 -5.92 3.66
C ILE A 104 -5.36 -5.81 2.60
N ALA A 105 -5.11 -4.60 2.11
CA ALA A 105 -4.14 -4.34 1.05
C ALA A 105 -2.73 -4.76 1.46
N SER A 106 -2.30 -4.34 2.65
CA SER A 106 -1.00 -4.71 3.20
C SER A 106 -0.89 -6.20 3.48
N THR A 107 -1.97 -6.87 3.89
CA THR A 107 -2.00 -8.33 4.07
C THR A 107 -1.76 -9.05 2.74
N TYR A 108 -2.50 -8.67 1.70
CA TYR A 108 -2.27 -9.21 0.37
C TYR A 108 -0.87 -8.90 -0.14
N ALA A 109 -0.41 -7.66 0.07
CA ALA A 109 0.89 -7.21 -0.38
C ALA A 109 2.04 -8.01 0.26
N PHE A 110 1.89 -8.39 1.53
CA PHE A 110 2.83 -9.25 2.20
C PHE A 110 2.94 -10.63 1.52
N TYR A 111 1.81 -11.29 1.26
CA TYR A 111 1.83 -12.59 0.59
C TYR A 111 2.33 -12.49 -0.86
N ALA A 112 1.80 -11.55 -1.64
CA ALA A 112 2.06 -11.47 -3.08
C ALA A 112 3.43 -10.87 -3.44
N TYR A 113 3.90 -9.85 -2.72
CA TYR A 113 5.10 -9.10 -3.10
C TYR A 113 6.29 -9.38 -2.18
N LYS A 114 6.07 -9.49 -0.87
CA LYS A 114 7.14 -9.79 0.09
C LYS A 114 7.49 -11.28 0.09
N GLU A 115 6.51 -12.17 0.25
CA GLU A 115 6.71 -13.62 0.19
C GLU A 115 6.73 -14.18 -1.23
N ARG A 116 6.33 -13.38 -2.22
CA ARG A 116 6.28 -13.77 -3.65
C ARG A 116 5.42 -15.01 -3.91
N LEU A 117 4.34 -15.18 -3.14
CA LEU A 117 3.39 -16.25 -3.40
C LEU A 117 2.63 -15.99 -4.72
N PRO A 118 2.24 -17.06 -5.44
CA PRO A 118 1.36 -16.92 -6.60
C PRO A 118 0.08 -16.17 -6.25
N ALA A 119 -0.46 -15.39 -7.20
CA ALA A 119 -1.62 -14.53 -6.95
C ALA A 119 -2.80 -15.30 -6.31
N TRP A 120 -3.16 -16.47 -6.86
CA TRP A 120 -4.28 -17.26 -6.33
C TRP A 120 -4.09 -17.66 -4.85
N GLU A 121 -2.86 -17.97 -4.44
CA GLU A 121 -2.51 -18.35 -3.07
C GLU A 121 -2.50 -17.12 -2.15
N ALA A 122 -1.95 -15.99 -2.61
CA ALA A 122 -2.01 -14.73 -1.88
C ALA A 122 -3.47 -14.26 -1.67
N HIS A 123 -4.32 -14.41 -2.68
CA HIS A 123 -5.77 -14.15 -2.61
C HIS A 123 -6.45 -15.06 -1.58
N ARG A 124 -6.15 -16.36 -1.61
CA ARG A 124 -6.70 -17.35 -0.68
C ARG A 124 -6.32 -17.02 0.76
N ARG A 125 -5.03 -16.85 1.06
CA ARG A 125 -4.54 -16.55 2.41
C ARG A 125 -5.06 -15.22 2.94
N THR A 126 -5.19 -14.20 2.08
CA THR A 126 -5.79 -12.93 2.46
C THR A 126 -7.25 -13.11 2.88
N ARG A 127 -8.03 -13.90 2.11
CA ARG A 127 -9.43 -14.19 2.46
C ARG A 127 -9.56 -15.02 3.74
N GLU A 128 -8.66 -15.96 3.97
CA GLU A 128 -8.64 -16.75 5.20
C GLU A 128 -8.36 -15.87 6.42
N LEU A 129 -7.34 -15.01 6.35
CA LEU A 129 -6.98 -14.15 7.47
C LEU A 129 -7.99 -13.02 7.71
N LYS A 130 -8.63 -12.52 6.65
CA LYS A 130 -9.54 -11.36 6.69
C LYS A 130 -11.00 -11.72 6.51
N GLY A 131 -11.37 -12.99 6.67
CA GLY A 131 -12.72 -13.49 6.42
C GLY A 131 -13.81 -12.87 7.30
N SER A 132 -13.44 -12.24 8.43
CA SER A 132 -14.36 -11.47 9.26
C SER A 132 -14.74 -10.11 8.67
N LEU A 133 -14.01 -9.61 7.68
CA LEU A 133 -14.30 -8.34 7.00
C LEU A 133 -15.25 -8.57 5.81
N PRO A 134 -16.07 -7.56 5.42
CA PRO A 134 -16.97 -7.68 4.29
C PRO A 134 -16.22 -8.06 3.00
N SER A 135 -16.73 -9.06 2.26
CA SER A 135 -16.07 -9.54 1.03
C SER A 135 -15.83 -8.44 0.00
N ALA A 136 -16.73 -7.46 -0.11
CA ALA A 136 -16.55 -6.30 -0.96
C ALA A 136 -15.31 -5.46 -0.57
N LYS A 137 -15.07 -5.26 0.74
CA LYS A 137 -13.85 -4.59 1.23
C LYS A 137 -12.60 -5.43 0.97
N ILE A 138 -12.68 -6.76 1.10
CA ILE A 138 -11.56 -7.65 0.79
C ILE A 138 -11.14 -7.51 -0.68
N THR A 139 -12.09 -7.61 -1.60
CA THR A 139 -11.83 -7.44 -3.03
C THR A 139 -11.27 -6.05 -3.32
N LEU A 140 -11.87 -5.00 -2.75
CA LEU A 140 -11.39 -3.63 -2.93
C LEU A 140 -9.96 -3.46 -2.42
N GLY A 141 -9.64 -3.90 -1.20
CA GLY A 141 -8.30 -3.78 -0.63
C GLY A 141 -7.23 -4.53 -1.43
N ILE A 142 -7.56 -5.71 -1.95
CA ILE A 142 -6.63 -6.43 -2.85
C ILE A 142 -6.41 -5.66 -4.15
N ASN A 143 -7.47 -5.11 -4.74
CA ASN A 143 -7.33 -4.32 -5.96
C ASN A 143 -6.51 -3.05 -5.73
N ARG A 144 -6.69 -2.36 -4.60
CA ARG A 144 -5.87 -1.20 -4.22
C ARG A 144 -4.40 -1.57 -4.01
N ALA A 145 -4.11 -2.73 -3.43
CA ALA A 145 -2.75 -3.22 -3.32
C ALA A 145 -2.09 -3.43 -4.69
N LYS A 146 -2.83 -4.03 -5.64
CA LYS A 146 -2.36 -4.21 -7.01
C LYS A 146 -2.17 -2.87 -7.70
N GLU A 147 -3.14 -1.97 -7.64
CA GLU A 147 -3.06 -0.62 -8.20
C GLU A 147 -1.81 0.12 -7.70
N PHE A 148 -1.56 0.06 -6.39
CA PHE A 148 -0.42 0.75 -5.79
C PHE A 148 0.92 0.08 -6.08
N LEU A 149 1.02 -1.26 -6.08
CA LEU A 149 2.31 -1.96 -6.15
C LEU A 149 2.64 -2.50 -7.54
N PHE A 150 1.67 -2.54 -8.45
CA PHE A 150 1.92 -2.91 -9.83
C PHE A 150 2.51 -1.71 -10.56
N VAL A 151 3.75 -1.84 -10.99
CA VAL A 151 4.33 -0.98 -12.02
C VAL A 151 4.28 -1.81 -13.30
N PRO A 152 3.31 -1.59 -14.20
CA PRO A 152 3.29 -2.27 -15.48
C PRO A 152 4.63 -2.04 -16.18
N THR A 153 5.33 -3.09 -16.57
CA THR A 153 6.50 -2.94 -17.43
C THR A 153 6.07 -2.32 -18.77
N GLU A 154 6.96 -1.63 -19.46
CA GLU A 154 6.66 -1.13 -20.82
C GLU A 154 6.23 -2.25 -21.77
N ARG A 155 6.75 -3.47 -21.53
CA ARG A 155 6.34 -4.67 -22.26
C ARG A 155 4.89 -5.05 -21.95
N GLU A 156 4.52 -5.14 -20.68
CA GLU A 156 3.13 -5.44 -20.28
C GLU A 156 2.15 -4.36 -20.73
N LEU A 157 2.54 -3.07 -20.70
CA LEU A 157 1.71 -1.98 -21.24
C LEU A 157 1.51 -2.09 -22.75
N ARG A 158 2.53 -2.54 -23.48
CA ARG A 158 2.46 -2.77 -24.92
C ARG A 158 1.61 -4.01 -25.25
N GLU A 159 1.85 -5.12 -24.56
CA GLU A 159 1.06 -6.35 -24.68
C GLU A 159 -0.42 -6.08 -24.37
N MET A 160 -0.74 -5.35 -23.29
CA MET A 160 -2.10 -4.92 -23.00
C MET A 160 -2.68 -4.05 -24.13
N ARG A 161 -1.94 -3.06 -24.64
CA ARG A 161 -2.44 -2.23 -25.76
C ARG A 161 -2.75 -3.05 -27.01
N GLU A 162 -1.90 -4.02 -27.34
CA GLU A 162 -2.08 -4.92 -28.49
C GLU A 162 -3.27 -5.86 -28.29
N GLU A 163 -3.46 -6.42 -27.09
CA GLU A 163 -4.60 -7.28 -26.75
C GLU A 163 -5.94 -6.53 -26.74
N PHE A 164 -5.96 -5.26 -26.32
CA PHE A 164 -7.18 -4.44 -26.26
C PHE A 164 -7.48 -3.69 -27.57
N ALA A 165 -6.54 -3.61 -28.52
CA ALA A 165 -6.75 -2.94 -29.81
C ALA A 165 -7.93 -3.50 -30.64
N PRO A 166 -8.15 -4.83 -30.73
CA PRO A 166 -9.31 -5.40 -31.42
C PRO A 166 -10.66 -5.06 -30.77
N TRP A 167 -10.66 -4.87 -29.45
CA TRP A 167 -11.87 -4.51 -28.69
C TRP A 167 -12.22 -3.03 -28.83
N GLN A 168 -11.21 -2.15 -28.96
CA GLN A 168 -11.41 -0.72 -29.23
C GLN A 168 -11.84 -0.44 -30.67
N SER A 169 -11.34 -1.20 -31.65
CA SER A 169 -11.80 -1.08 -33.03
C SER A 169 -13.25 -1.57 -33.19
N ALA A 170 -13.63 -2.67 -32.53
CA ALA A 170 -15.01 -3.16 -32.54
C ALA A 170 -16.01 -2.21 -31.85
N SER A 171 -15.57 -1.45 -30.84
CA SER A 171 -16.40 -0.46 -30.15
C SER A 171 -16.56 0.83 -30.98
N SER A 172 -15.54 1.20 -31.76
CA SER A 172 -15.58 2.35 -32.68
C SER A 172 -16.43 2.11 -33.93
N ILE A 173 -16.58 0.85 -34.36
CA ILE A 173 -17.41 0.49 -35.53
C ILE A 173 -18.92 0.56 -35.21
N LYS A 174 -19.33 0.32 -33.95
CA LYS A 174 -20.76 0.41 -33.56
C LYS A 174 -21.31 1.84 -33.44
N GLY A 175 -20.47 2.87 -33.53
CA GLY A 175 -20.89 4.28 -33.51
C GLY A 175 -21.12 4.91 -34.89
N ALA A 176 -20.79 4.22 -35.98
CA ALA A 176 -20.79 4.80 -37.33
C ALA A 176 -22.02 4.45 -38.19
N ASP A 177 -22.99 3.68 -37.67
CA ASP A 177 -24.11 3.13 -38.46
C ASP A 177 -25.50 3.68 -38.07
N ASN A 178 -25.58 4.87 -37.48
CA ASN A 178 -26.85 5.59 -37.22
C ASN A 178 -26.85 6.97 -37.90
N GLY A 179 -26.51 7.03 -39.19
CA GLY A 179 -26.60 8.23 -40.03
C GLY A 179 -27.57 8.03 -41.19
#